data_AF-A0A085BGD4-F1
#
_entry.id   AF-A0A085BGD4-F1
#
_cell.length_a   1.000
_cell.length_b   1.000
_cell.length_c   1.000
_cell.angle_alpha   90.00
_cell.angle_beta   90.00
_cell.angle_gamma   90.00
#
_symmetry.space_group_name_H-M   'P 1'
#
loop_
_entity.id
_entity.type
_entity.pdbx_description
1 polymer ?
#
loop_
_entity_poly.entity_id
_entity_poly.type
_entity_poly.pdbx_seq_one_letter_code
_entity_poly.pdbx_strand_id
1 'polypeptide(L)'
;MDNMRLHNESIYFQNLQFSQGKGGGFKSLDLIFFNNVKYEFLNIGFEIKTTGKDKIGQREVTIVPARANDTWKGSDVVDFNKYNPKDNLTNFFFMKYFLNISDADLLAHFINNANSVQIPKPIKKRESVVTVSTEELERERKRNESNLKLFINDINKVNKININSDEYEKSGKSLDDLCKEINKQMPDSDCGFSAYKTYIADNDEKRERVNLDIFYRSISSQSLDRLTDDFVLPRGDIEFDEKKLNLTFPKDLFFNTEQENKSELSFFINKIEHHLTYDFDKETYVLIVKIFPYSDSLSSDFKFISLYDDVLKGKNVTSEIFVNKNDFKNIEFLIYPDRLKINVVFKNREYNYDKIYALKKEIIFNKANSKK
;
A
#
# COMPACT_ATOMS: atom_id res chain seq x y z
N MET A 1 -14.43 -31.27 26.46
CA MET A 1 -14.15 -29.96 27.09
C MET A 1 -12.66 -29.94 27.35
N ASP A 2 -11.89 -29.54 26.35
CA ASP A 2 -10.44 -29.53 26.45
C ASP A 2 -9.97 -28.38 27.33
N ASN A 3 -9.07 -28.72 28.25
CA ASN A 3 -8.44 -27.82 29.19
C ASN A 3 -7.62 -26.76 28.43
N MET A 4 -8.23 -25.61 28.15
CA MET A 4 -7.52 -24.40 27.75
C MET A 4 -6.62 -23.95 28.90
N ARG A 5 -5.36 -24.41 28.87
CA ARG A 5 -4.25 -23.71 29.51
C ARG A 5 -4.06 -22.39 28.76
N LEU A 6 -4.84 -21.37 29.11
CA LEU A 6 -4.58 -20.00 28.70
C LEU A 6 -3.28 -19.57 29.36
N HIS A 7 -2.23 -19.43 28.55
CA HIS A 7 -1.01 -18.70 28.89
C HIS A 7 -1.37 -17.26 29.30
N ASN A 8 -0.43 -16.53 29.92
CA ASN A 8 -0.54 -15.12 30.33
C ASN A 8 -0.72 -14.15 29.13
N GLU A 9 -1.69 -14.40 28.26
CA GLU A 9 -2.01 -13.56 27.12
C GLU A 9 -3.13 -12.58 27.52
N SER A 10 -2.85 -11.29 27.38
CA SER A 10 -3.79 -10.22 27.73
C SER A 10 -4.99 -10.13 26.76
N ILE A 11 -4.83 -10.67 25.55
CA ILE A 11 -5.84 -10.73 24.49
C ILE A 11 -5.85 -12.14 23.91
N TYR A 12 -7.04 -12.74 23.80
CA TYR A 12 -7.25 -14.05 23.17
C TYR A 12 -8.18 -13.90 21.95
N PHE A 13 -7.98 -14.74 20.93
CA PHE A 13 -8.77 -14.72 19.69
C PHE A 13 -9.72 -15.92 19.63
N GLN A 14 -11.01 -15.68 19.35
CA GLN A 14 -12.03 -16.74 19.21
C GLN A 14 -12.85 -16.57 17.94
N ASN A 15 -13.60 -17.62 17.54
CA ASN A 15 -14.59 -17.61 16.45
C ASN A 15 -14.02 -17.16 15.10
N LEU A 16 -12.77 -17.54 14.82
CA LEU A 16 -12.05 -17.23 13.59
C LEU A 16 -12.77 -17.84 12.38
N GLN A 17 -13.38 -16.99 11.54
CA GLN A 17 -13.93 -17.40 10.25
C GLN A 17 -12.93 -17.10 9.13
N PHE A 18 -12.51 -18.14 8.42
CA PHE A 18 -11.57 -18.03 7.29
C PHE A 18 -12.31 -17.99 5.95
N SER A 19 -11.82 -17.21 4.99
CA SER A 19 -12.14 -17.44 3.57
C SER A 19 -11.24 -18.54 2.99
N GLN A 20 -11.78 -19.41 2.14
CA GLN A 20 -10.98 -20.45 1.47
C GLN A 20 -10.14 -19.87 0.33
N GLY A 21 -8.90 -20.36 0.15
CA GLY A 21 -8.00 -20.04 -0.96
C GLY A 21 -6.57 -19.70 -0.52
N LYS A 22 -5.61 -19.64 -1.47
CA LYS A 22 -4.20 -19.23 -1.25
C LYS A 22 -4.01 -17.74 -0.89
N GLY A 23 -5.10 -17.05 -0.56
CA GLY A 23 -5.15 -15.68 -0.04
C GLY A 23 -6.25 -15.52 1.02
N GLY A 24 -6.58 -16.62 1.73
CA GLY A 24 -7.66 -16.66 2.71
C GLY A 24 -7.44 -15.68 3.86
N GLY A 25 -8.13 -14.53 3.79
CA GLY A 25 -8.24 -13.58 4.90
C GLY A 25 -9.21 -14.08 5.98
N PHE A 26 -9.13 -13.46 7.15
CA PHE A 26 -10.16 -13.60 8.18
C PHE A 26 -11.37 -12.77 7.77
N LYS A 27 -12.58 -13.27 7.95
CA LYS A 27 -13.81 -12.47 7.77
C LYS A 27 -14.29 -11.87 9.08
N SER A 28 -14.16 -12.64 10.16
CA SER A 28 -14.50 -12.20 11.50
C SER A 28 -13.67 -12.93 12.56
N LEU A 29 -13.48 -12.25 13.68
CA LEU A 29 -12.83 -12.76 14.88
C LEU A 29 -13.43 -12.06 16.11
N ASP A 30 -13.45 -12.75 17.24
CA ASP A 30 -13.74 -12.15 18.53
C ASP A 30 -12.43 -11.91 19.28
N LEU A 31 -12.18 -10.67 19.70
CA LEU A 31 -11.09 -10.32 20.60
C LEU A 31 -11.59 -10.42 22.05
N ILE A 32 -10.95 -11.24 22.84
CA ILE A 32 -11.30 -11.47 24.24
C ILE A 32 -10.25 -10.82 25.13
N PHE A 33 -10.67 -9.80 25.84
CA PHE A 33 -9.84 -9.05 26.78
C PHE A 33 -10.14 -9.52 28.21
N PHE A 34 -9.14 -10.03 28.91
CA PHE A 34 -9.27 -10.44 30.31
C PHE A 34 -8.91 -9.29 31.24
N ASN A 35 -9.78 -8.93 32.19
CA ASN A 35 -9.53 -7.89 33.21
C ASN A 35 -9.27 -6.47 32.65
N ASN A 36 -10.28 -5.78 32.10
CA ASN A 36 -10.26 -4.33 31.77
C ASN A 36 -8.87 -3.75 31.45
N VAL A 37 -8.17 -4.37 30.51
CA VAL A 37 -6.75 -4.06 30.29
C VAL A 37 -6.66 -2.73 29.58
N LYS A 38 -5.86 -1.86 30.16
CA LYS A 38 -5.43 -0.62 29.55
C LYS A 38 -4.18 -0.92 28.71
N TYR A 39 -4.27 -0.72 27.40
CA TYR A 39 -3.12 -0.85 26.50
C TYR A 39 -2.58 0.53 26.18
N GLU A 40 -1.33 0.77 26.53
CA GLU A 40 -0.64 1.98 26.09
C GLU A 40 -0.06 1.75 24.69
N PHE A 41 -0.55 2.50 23.71
CA PHE A 41 -0.06 2.39 22.35
C PHE A 41 1.33 3.02 22.27
N LEU A 42 2.35 2.21 21.94
CA LEU A 42 3.74 2.60 21.73
C LEU A 42 4.39 3.42 22.87
N ASN A 43 3.84 3.37 24.09
CA ASN A 43 4.26 4.18 25.24
C ASN A 43 4.23 5.71 24.98
N ILE A 44 3.27 6.16 24.18
CA ILE A 44 3.13 7.57 23.81
C ILE A 44 1.94 8.25 24.52
N GLY A 45 1.40 7.62 25.55
CA GLY A 45 0.25 8.10 26.33
C GLY A 45 -1.11 7.97 25.65
N PHE A 46 -1.19 7.36 24.46
CA PHE A 46 -2.47 6.91 23.90
C PHE A 46 -2.89 5.61 24.57
N GLU A 47 -4.14 5.54 25.04
CA GLU A 47 -4.61 4.41 25.83
C GLU A 47 -5.84 3.78 25.18
N ILE A 48 -5.78 2.48 24.90
CA ILE A 48 -6.94 1.71 24.48
C ILE A 48 -7.52 1.03 25.72
N LYS A 49 -8.80 1.28 25.98
CA LYS A 49 -9.56 0.69 27.09
C LYS A 49 -10.75 -0.08 26.53
N THR A 50 -11.02 -1.24 27.09
CA THR A 50 -12.23 -1.99 26.75
C THR A 50 -13.39 -1.60 27.67
N THR A 51 -14.60 -1.58 27.14
CA THR A 51 -15.83 -1.33 27.90
C THR A 51 -16.82 -2.45 27.64
N GLY A 52 -17.21 -3.16 28.71
CA GLY A 52 -18.14 -4.28 28.63
C GLY A 52 -17.85 -5.29 29.72
N LYS A 53 -18.87 -6.04 30.12
CA LYS A 53 -18.78 -7.09 31.14
C LYS A 53 -19.44 -8.35 30.61
N ASP A 54 -18.69 -9.10 29.82
CA ASP A 54 -19.03 -10.45 29.37
C ASP A 54 -18.45 -11.49 30.35
N LYS A 55 -18.82 -12.75 30.18
CA LYS A 55 -18.30 -13.86 31.00
C LYS A 55 -17.94 -15.07 30.15
N ILE A 56 -16.78 -15.66 30.41
CA ILE A 56 -16.37 -16.97 29.91
C ILE A 56 -16.08 -17.84 31.13
N GLY A 57 -16.92 -18.85 31.37
CA GLY A 57 -16.93 -19.60 32.62
C GLY A 57 -17.21 -18.69 33.81
N GLN A 58 -16.27 -18.62 34.77
CA GLN A 58 -16.37 -17.75 35.95
C GLN A 58 -15.60 -16.42 35.82
N ARG A 59 -14.88 -16.19 34.71
CA ARG A 59 -14.04 -14.99 34.54
C ARG A 59 -14.82 -13.88 33.83
N GLU A 60 -14.70 -12.65 34.34
CA GLU A 60 -15.17 -11.47 33.62
C GLU A 60 -14.19 -11.14 32.48
N VAL A 61 -14.76 -10.91 31.30
CA VAL A 61 -14.02 -10.57 30.08
C VAL A 61 -14.74 -9.46 29.33
N THR A 62 -14.08 -8.83 28.37
CA THR A 62 -14.76 -8.06 27.32
C THR A 62 -14.55 -8.79 26.00
N ILE A 63 -15.64 -9.19 25.35
CA ILE A 63 -15.61 -9.76 24.00
C ILE A 63 -15.90 -8.63 23.03
N VAL A 64 -14.95 -8.36 22.13
CA VAL A 64 -15.06 -7.35 21.08
C VAL A 64 -15.13 -8.07 19.73
N PRO A 65 -16.32 -8.17 19.12
CA PRO A 65 -16.46 -8.67 17.77
C PRO A 65 -15.77 -7.72 16.78
N ALA A 66 -14.92 -8.29 15.93
CA ALA A 66 -14.21 -7.58 14.90
C ALA A 66 -14.39 -8.27 13.55
N ARG A 67 -14.57 -7.47 12.50
CA ARG A 67 -14.58 -7.93 11.12
C ARG A 67 -13.29 -7.49 10.47
N ALA A 68 -12.61 -8.43 9.83
CA ALA A 68 -11.44 -8.12 9.04
C ALA A 68 -11.90 -8.03 7.58
N ASN A 69 -11.84 -6.83 7.01
CA ASN A 69 -12.17 -6.56 5.62
C ASN A 69 -10.87 -6.26 4.88
N ASP A 70 -10.78 -6.72 3.63
CA ASP A 70 -9.65 -6.46 2.74
C ASP A 70 -8.27 -6.73 3.38
N THR A 71 -8.22 -7.59 4.42
CA THR A 71 -6.99 -8.14 4.99
C THR A 71 -6.38 -9.09 3.97
N TRP A 72 -5.65 -8.50 3.04
CA TRP A 72 -4.76 -9.23 2.17
C TRP A 72 -3.54 -9.60 2.98
N LYS A 73 -3.32 -10.92 3.08
CA LYS A 73 -2.00 -11.40 3.40
C LYS A 73 -1.13 -11.03 2.20
N GLY A 74 -0.32 -9.97 2.33
CA GLY A 74 0.97 -9.98 1.64
C GLY A 74 1.64 -11.33 1.90
N SER A 75 2.54 -11.78 1.02
CA SER A 75 3.20 -13.09 1.15
C SER A 75 3.48 -13.45 2.62
N ASP A 76 3.15 -14.68 3.05
CA ASP A 76 3.29 -15.12 4.46
C ASP A 76 4.70 -14.85 5.03
N VAL A 77 5.70 -14.64 4.15
CA VAL A 77 7.02 -14.11 4.46
C VAL A 77 7.35 -12.96 3.50
N VAL A 78 7.21 -11.72 3.97
CA VAL A 78 7.78 -10.55 3.30
C VAL A 78 9.26 -10.47 3.68
N ASP A 79 10.13 -10.96 2.80
CA ASP A 79 11.57 -10.82 2.97
C ASP A 79 12.01 -9.43 2.49
N PHE A 80 12.05 -8.47 3.42
CA PHE A 80 12.54 -7.11 3.16
C PHE A 80 14.01 -7.05 2.74
N ASN A 81 14.80 -8.10 2.95
CA ASN A 81 16.16 -8.17 2.42
C ASN A 81 16.18 -8.59 0.95
N LYS A 82 15.16 -9.33 0.50
CA LYS A 82 15.01 -9.79 -0.89
C LYS A 82 14.25 -8.78 -1.75
N TYR A 83 13.26 -8.09 -1.18
CA TYR A 83 12.55 -7.00 -1.84
C TYR A 83 13.23 -5.68 -1.54
N ASN A 84 13.90 -5.10 -2.54
CA ASN A 84 14.43 -3.75 -2.47
C ASN A 84 13.57 -2.83 -3.35
N PRO A 85 12.84 -1.87 -2.76
CA PRO A 85 12.00 -0.93 -3.52
C PRO A 85 12.81 -0.04 -4.46
N LYS A 86 14.14 0.04 -4.31
CA LYS A 86 15.03 0.73 -5.25
C LYS A 86 15.53 -0.16 -6.40
N ASP A 87 15.43 -1.48 -6.28
CA ASP A 87 15.91 -2.41 -7.29
C ASP A 87 14.84 -2.60 -8.37
N ASN A 88 14.86 -1.72 -9.38
CA ASN A 88 13.90 -1.70 -10.49
C ASN A 88 13.84 -3.03 -11.25
N LEU A 89 14.99 -3.70 -11.41
CA LEU A 89 15.09 -4.97 -12.12
C LEU A 89 14.38 -6.08 -11.35
N THR A 90 14.71 -6.20 -10.07
CA THR A 90 14.07 -7.16 -9.17
C THR A 90 12.55 -6.91 -9.10
N ASN A 91 12.13 -5.63 -9.02
CA ASN A 91 10.72 -5.24 -9.00
C ASN A 91 9.99 -5.59 -10.31
N PHE A 92 10.64 -5.45 -11.46
CA PHE A 92 10.09 -5.87 -12.75
C PHE A 92 9.78 -7.38 -12.76
N PHE A 93 10.74 -8.23 -12.41
CA PHE A 93 10.48 -9.67 -12.42
C PHE A 93 9.49 -10.11 -11.35
N PHE A 94 9.51 -9.46 -10.18
CA PHE A 94 8.52 -9.73 -9.14
C PHE A 94 7.10 -9.37 -9.60
N MET A 95 6.89 -8.20 -10.20
CA MET A 95 5.58 -7.78 -10.65
C MET A 95 5.08 -8.58 -11.85
N LYS A 96 5.98 -8.98 -12.76
CA LYS A 96 5.67 -9.95 -13.83
C LYS A 96 5.11 -11.25 -13.24
N TYR A 97 5.79 -11.81 -12.24
CA TYR A 97 5.34 -13.02 -11.55
C TYR A 97 4.00 -12.83 -10.83
N PHE A 98 3.84 -11.73 -10.09
CA PHE A 98 2.63 -11.42 -9.35
C PHE A 98 1.39 -11.28 -10.26
N LEU A 99 1.54 -10.58 -11.38
CA LEU A 99 0.48 -10.42 -12.38
C LEU A 99 0.30 -11.66 -13.27
N ASN A 100 1.08 -12.73 -13.04
CA ASN A 100 1.08 -13.96 -13.83
C ASN A 100 1.24 -13.69 -15.35
N ILE A 101 2.16 -12.78 -15.70
CA ILE A 101 2.44 -12.40 -17.09
C ILE A 101 3.47 -13.37 -17.67
N SER A 102 3.12 -14.07 -18.73
CA SER A 102 4.08 -14.94 -19.44
C SER A 102 5.11 -14.11 -20.21
N ASP A 103 6.26 -14.72 -20.55
CA ASP A 103 7.26 -14.02 -21.38
C ASP A 103 6.72 -13.63 -22.76
N ALA A 104 5.86 -14.46 -23.35
CA ALA A 104 5.20 -14.13 -24.62
C ALA A 104 4.25 -12.92 -24.48
N ASP A 105 3.46 -12.86 -23.41
CA ASP A 105 2.56 -11.72 -23.14
C ASP A 105 3.37 -10.44 -22.88
N LEU A 106 4.49 -10.57 -22.16
CA LEU A 106 5.43 -9.49 -21.91
C LEU A 106 6.00 -8.94 -23.23
N LEU A 107 6.51 -9.82 -24.10
CA LEU A 107 7.01 -9.45 -25.42
C LEU A 107 5.94 -8.81 -26.29
N ALA A 108 4.72 -9.37 -26.32
CA ALA A 108 3.60 -8.80 -27.05
C ALA A 108 3.34 -7.36 -26.60
N HIS A 109 3.40 -7.09 -25.30
CA HIS A 109 3.20 -5.76 -24.76
C HIS A 109 4.29 -4.77 -25.19
N PHE A 110 5.57 -5.18 -25.16
CA PHE A 110 6.67 -4.34 -25.64
C PHE A 110 6.58 -4.09 -27.15
N ILE A 111 6.27 -5.11 -27.95
CA ILE A 111 6.08 -5.00 -29.39
C ILE A 111 4.96 -4.00 -29.69
N ASN A 112 3.80 -4.14 -29.06
CA ASN A 112 2.67 -3.23 -29.26
C ASN A 112 3.01 -1.77 -28.93
N ASN A 113 4.01 -1.55 -28.08
CA ASN A 113 4.45 -0.23 -27.65
C ASN A 113 5.79 0.24 -28.24
N ALA A 114 6.42 -0.53 -29.13
CA ALA A 114 7.73 -0.19 -29.69
C ALA A 114 7.72 1.18 -30.40
N ASN A 115 6.60 1.55 -31.03
CA ASN A 115 6.40 2.85 -31.66
C ASN A 115 5.84 3.95 -30.73
N SER A 116 5.38 3.63 -29.52
CA SER A 116 4.76 4.58 -28.57
C SER A 116 5.72 5.09 -27.50
N VAL A 117 7.01 4.75 -27.56
CA VAL A 117 8.06 5.22 -26.64
C VAL A 117 8.33 6.74 -26.76
N GLN A 118 7.62 7.47 -27.63
CA GLN A 118 7.32 8.89 -27.38
C GLN A 118 6.03 9.01 -26.56
N ILE A 119 6.16 9.11 -25.23
CA ILE A 119 5.19 9.56 -24.21
C ILE A 119 3.73 9.63 -24.73
N PRO A 120 2.86 8.66 -24.37
CA PRO A 120 1.46 8.72 -24.78
C PRO A 120 0.75 9.89 -24.08
N LYS A 121 0.13 10.78 -24.87
CA LYS A 121 -0.95 11.64 -24.37
C LYS A 121 -2.12 10.75 -23.89
N PRO A 122 -2.84 11.14 -22.83
CA PRO A 122 -3.87 10.30 -22.21
C PRO A 122 -4.99 9.97 -23.21
N ILE A 123 -5.26 8.67 -23.37
CA ILE A 123 -6.39 8.16 -24.15
C ILE A 123 -7.66 8.38 -23.34
N LYS A 124 -8.59 9.17 -23.88
CA LYS A 124 -9.95 9.31 -23.36
C LYS A 124 -10.68 7.98 -23.46
N LYS A 125 -11.40 7.60 -22.40
CA LYS A 125 -12.38 6.49 -22.38
C LYS A 125 -13.23 6.49 -23.65
N ARG A 126 -13.30 5.36 -24.33
CA ARG A 126 -14.41 5.03 -25.23
C ARG A 126 -15.10 3.78 -24.69
N GLU A 127 -16.31 3.98 -24.20
CA GLU A 127 -17.32 2.92 -24.20
C GLU A 127 -17.89 2.84 -25.62
N SER A 128 -17.88 1.65 -26.22
CA SER A 128 -18.99 1.06 -26.98
C SER A 128 -18.48 -0.11 -27.83
N VAL A 129 -19.35 -1.10 -27.99
CA VAL A 129 -19.18 -2.29 -28.82
C VAL A 129 -18.90 -1.87 -30.27
N VAL A 130 -17.72 -2.23 -30.80
CA VAL A 130 -17.34 -1.97 -32.20
C VAL A 130 -17.31 -3.28 -32.97
N THR A 131 -18.14 -3.38 -33.99
CA THR A 131 -17.95 -4.31 -35.11
C THR A 131 -16.69 -3.86 -35.85
N VAL A 132 -15.58 -4.56 -35.64
CA VAL A 132 -14.27 -4.20 -36.22
C VAL A 132 -14.32 -4.41 -37.74
N SER A 133 -14.04 -3.36 -38.50
CA SER A 133 -13.99 -3.42 -39.97
C SER A 133 -12.70 -4.11 -40.45
N THR A 134 -12.75 -4.80 -41.58
CA THR A 134 -11.58 -5.48 -42.20
C THR A 134 -10.41 -4.55 -42.48
N GLU A 135 -10.67 -3.27 -42.78
CA GLU A 135 -9.61 -2.26 -42.99
C GLU A 135 -8.88 -1.89 -41.69
N GLU A 136 -9.57 -1.92 -40.56
CA GLU A 136 -9.00 -1.62 -39.25
C GLU A 136 -8.08 -2.76 -38.79
N LEU A 137 -8.50 -4.01 -39.03
CA LEU A 137 -7.69 -5.21 -38.85
C LEU A 137 -6.42 -5.21 -39.73
N GLU A 138 -6.52 -4.80 -40.99
CA GLU A 138 -5.35 -4.70 -41.88
C GLU A 138 -4.37 -3.60 -41.45
N ARG A 139 -4.86 -2.47 -40.93
CA ARG A 139 -4.01 -1.39 -40.39
C ARG A 139 -3.32 -1.80 -39.09
N GLU A 140 -4.03 -2.46 -38.17
CA GLU A 140 -3.43 -3.01 -36.96
C GLU A 140 -2.39 -4.06 -37.29
N ARG A 141 -2.66 -4.93 -38.26
CA ARG A 141 -1.71 -5.94 -38.74
C ARG A 141 -0.42 -5.31 -39.28
N LYS A 142 -0.52 -4.33 -40.19
CA LYS A 142 0.66 -3.62 -40.73
C LYS A 142 1.44 -2.86 -39.66
N ARG A 143 0.74 -2.28 -38.67
CA ARG A 143 1.37 -1.61 -37.53
C ARG A 143 2.13 -2.60 -36.65
N ASN A 144 1.54 -3.77 -36.38
CA ASN A 144 2.16 -4.82 -35.58
C ASN A 144 3.36 -5.46 -36.28
N GLU A 145 3.27 -5.66 -37.60
CA GLU A 145 4.38 -6.09 -38.47
C GLU A 145 5.57 -5.10 -38.38
N SER A 146 5.30 -3.79 -38.54
CA SER A 146 6.32 -2.76 -38.36
C SER A 146 6.88 -2.70 -36.93
N ASN A 147 6.05 -2.88 -35.91
CA ASN A 147 6.45 -2.88 -34.51
C ASN A 147 7.37 -4.05 -34.15
N LEU A 148 7.07 -5.26 -34.64
CA LEU A 148 7.86 -6.46 -34.39
C LEU A 148 9.28 -6.31 -34.95
N LYS A 149 9.41 -5.78 -36.16
CA LYS A 149 10.72 -5.49 -36.76
C LYS A 149 11.53 -4.50 -35.95
N LEU A 150 10.91 -3.40 -35.54
CA LEU A 150 11.55 -2.40 -34.70
C LEU A 150 12.00 -3.01 -33.37
N PHE A 151 11.12 -3.77 -32.72
CA PHE A 151 11.42 -4.49 -31.49
C PHE A 151 12.65 -5.40 -31.63
N ILE A 152 12.67 -6.27 -32.65
CA ILE A 152 13.80 -7.18 -32.89
C ILE A 152 15.10 -6.39 -33.13
N ASN A 153 15.03 -5.31 -33.91
CA ASN A 153 16.20 -4.48 -34.20
C ASN A 153 16.74 -3.76 -32.96
N ASP A 154 15.88 -3.22 -32.10
CA ASP A 154 16.26 -2.58 -30.85
C ASP A 154 16.89 -3.59 -29.89
N ILE A 155 16.27 -4.77 -29.75
CA ILE A 155 16.80 -5.89 -28.94
C ILE A 155 18.18 -6.31 -29.45
N ASN A 156 18.34 -6.56 -30.76
CA ASN A 156 19.62 -6.89 -31.38
C ASN A 156 20.70 -5.86 -31.04
N LYS A 157 20.36 -4.57 -31.18
CA LYS A 157 21.27 -3.44 -30.94
C LYS A 157 21.71 -3.35 -29.48
N VAL A 158 20.77 -3.37 -28.54
CA VAL A 158 21.05 -3.18 -27.10
C VAL A 158 21.70 -4.42 -26.49
N ASN A 159 21.25 -5.61 -26.88
CA ASN A 159 21.70 -6.87 -26.31
C ASN A 159 22.86 -7.51 -27.07
N LYS A 160 23.25 -6.96 -28.23
CA LYS A 160 24.32 -7.48 -29.10
C LYS A 160 24.05 -8.91 -29.57
N ILE A 161 22.78 -9.20 -29.88
CA ILE A 161 22.35 -10.47 -30.48
C ILE A 161 21.98 -10.26 -31.95
N ASN A 162 21.82 -11.35 -32.70
CA ASN A 162 21.54 -11.31 -34.13
C ASN A 162 20.34 -12.20 -34.48
N ILE A 163 19.16 -11.61 -34.46
CA ILE A 163 17.92 -12.22 -34.93
C ILE A 163 17.50 -11.51 -36.22
N ASN A 164 17.30 -12.26 -37.30
CA ASN A 164 16.89 -11.70 -38.59
C ASN A 164 15.41 -11.28 -38.54
N SER A 165 15.15 -9.98 -38.37
CA SER A 165 13.80 -9.43 -38.26
C SER A 165 12.92 -9.66 -39.50
N ASP A 166 13.52 -9.61 -40.70
CA ASP A 166 12.80 -9.81 -41.97
C ASP A 166 12.38 -11.26 -42.19
N GLU A 167 13.24 -12.20 -41.80
CA GLU A 167 12.93 -13.62 -41.86
C GLU A 167 11.90 -14.01 -40.80
N TYR A 168 12.03 -13.46 -39.59
CA TYR A 168 11.13 -13.75 -38.49
C TYR A 168 9.68 -13.35 -38.82
N GLU A 169 9.48 -12.11 -39.29
CA GLU A 169 8.16 -11.60 -39.68
C GLU A 169 7.49 -12.46 -40.76
N LYS A 170 8.25 -12.93 -41.75
CA LYS A 170 7.73 -13.77 -42.85
C LYS A 170 7.45 -15.21 -42.43
N SER A 171 8.13 -15.70 -41.39
CA SER A 171 8.07 -17.11 -40.99
C SER A 171 6.79 -17.51 -40.25
N GLY A 172 6.00 -16.55 -39.75
CA GLY A 172 4.79 -16.82 -38.96
C GLY A 172 5.07 -17.51 -37.62
N LYS A 173 6.31 -17.48 -37.14
CA LYS A 173 6.71 -18.06 -35.85
C LYS A 173 6.02 -17.34 -34.68
N SER A 174 5.77 -18.09 -33.60
CA SER A 174 5.09 -17.59 -32.40
C SER A 174 5.98 -16.64 -31.58
N LEU A 175 5.43 -15.91 -30.60
CA LEU A 175 6.28 -15.11 -29.69
C LEU A 175 7.14 -15.99 -28.76
N ASP A 176 6.68 -17.20 -28.46
CA ASP A 176 7.48 -18.19 -27.71
C ASP A 176 8.74 -18.60 -28.47
N ASP A 177 8.64 -18.73 -29.79
CA ASP A 177 9.79 -19.02 -30.65
C ASP A 177 10.80 -17.86 -30.66
N LEU A 178 10.31 -16.61 -30.57
CA LEU A 178 11.16 -15.43 -30.51
C LEU A 178 11.92 -15.39 -29.20
N CYS A 179 11.21 -15.65 -28.08
CA CYS A 179 11.83 -15.79 -26.77
C CYS A 179 12.90 -16.88 -26.75
N LYS A 180 12.65 -18.05 -27.35
CA LYS A 180 13.64 -19.13 -27.45
C LYS A 180 14.88 -18.70 -28.24
N GLU A 181 14.72 -17.99 -29.36
CA GLU A 181 15.86 -17.48 -30.14
C GLU A 181 16.66 -16.42 -29.37
N ILE A 182 16.00 -15.54 -28.62
CA ILE A 182 16.66 -14.56 -27.74
C ILE A 182 17.46 -15.30 -26.65
N ASN A 183 16.82 -16.22 -25.92
CA ASN A 183 17.45 -16.97 -24.83
C ASN A 183 18.64 -17.81 -25.32
N LYS A 184 18.58 -18.37 -26.53
CA LYS A 184 19.68 -19.12 -27.13
C LYS A 184 20.94 -18.27 -27.32
N GLN A 185 20.78 -16.98 -27.59
CA GLN A 185 21.89 -16.04 -27.76
C GLN A 185 22.26 -15.32 -26.46
N MET A 186 21.44 -15.47 -25.41
CA MET A 186 21.64 -14.90 -24.07
C MET A 186 21.47 -15.99 -23.00
N PRO A 187 22.36 -17.01 -22.92
CA PRO A 187 22.15 -18.18 -22.05
C PRO A 187 22.09 -17.85 -20.55
N ASP A 188 22.66 -16.72 -20.14
CA ASP A 188 22.68 -16.24 -18.75
C ASP A 188 21.50 -15.30 -18.43
N SER A 189 20.53 -15.14 -19.33
CA SER A 189 19.39 -14.24 -19.18
C SER A 189 18.15 -14.76 -19.90
N ASP A 190 16.97 -14.22 -19.58
CA ASP A 190 15.75 -14.54 -20.32
C ASP A 190 15.33 -13.39 -21.26
N CYS A 191 14.39 -13.67 -22.15
CA CYS A 191 13.88 -12.70 -23.11
C CYS A 191 13.19 -11.51 -22.44
N GLY A 192 12.66 -11.69 -21.22
CA GLY A 192 12.13 -10.61 -20.41
C GLY A 192 13.21 -9.65 -19.94
N PHE A 193 14.37 -10.16 -19.53
CA PHE A 193 15.56 -9.36 -19.22
C PHE A 193 16.02 -8.53 -20.42
N SER A 194 16.06 -9.13 -21.61
CA SER A 194 16.43 -8.43 -22.84
C SER A 194 15.49 -7.27 -23.14
N ALA A 195 14.18 -7.49 -22.96
CA ALA A 195 13.17 -6.46 -23.16
C ALA A 195 13.25 -5.35 -22.10
N TYR A 196 13.44 -5.71 -20.83
CA TYR A 196 13.70 -4.77 -19.73
C TYR A 196 14.90 -3.86 -20.06
N LYS A 197 16.03 -4.46 -20.44
CA LYS A 197 17.25 -3.73 -20.73
C LYS A 197 17.10 -2.77 -21.92
N THR A 198 16.27 -3.13 -22.89
CA THR A 198 16.05 -2.30 -24.09
C THR A 198 15.09 -1.15 -23.85
N TYR A 199 14.03 -1.36 -23.06
CA TYR A 199 12.90 -0.41 -23.00
C TYR A 199 12.64 0.22 -21.62
N ILE A 200 13.19 -0.34 -20.54
CA ILE A 200 12.99 0.16 -19.19
C ILE A 200 14.28 0.71 -18.59
N ALA A 201 15.36 -0.07 -18.67
CA ALA A 201 16.64 0.26 -18.05
C ALA A 201 17.17 1.63 -18.49
N ASP A 202 17.62 2.43 -17.52
CA ASP A 202 18.25 3.73 -17.74
C ASP A 202 19.41 3.90 -16.75
N ASN A 203 20.40 4.71 -17.09
CA ASN A 203 21.51 5.02 -16.19
C ASN A 203 21.06 5.91 -15.01
N ASP A 204 19.94 6.63 -15.16
CA ASP A 204 19.27 7.36 -14.09
C ASP A 204 18.19 6.47 -13.44
N GLU A 205 18.45 6.04 -12.20
CA GLU A 205 17.53 5.20 -11.42
C GLU A 205 16.11 5.77 -11.30
N LYS A 206 15.97 7.11 -11.22
CA LYS A 206 14.65 7.76 -11.15
C LYS A 206 13.92 7.64 -12.47
N ARG A 207 14.65 7.74 -13.58
CA ARG A 207 14.06 7.63 -14.91
C ARG A 207 13.68 6.18 -15.23
N GLU A 208 14.54 5.24 -14.88
CA GLU A 208 14.24 3.80 -14.96
C GLU A 208 12.98 3.45 -14.15
N ARG A 209 12.84 4.00 -12.93
CA ARG A 209 11.64 3.84 -12.11
C ARG A 209 10.39 4.40 -12.79
N VAL A 210 10.49 5.58 -13.40
CA VAL A 210 9.37 6.18 -14.17
C VAL A 210 8.99 5.30 -15.36
N ASN A 211 9.97 4.78 -16.11
CA ASN A 211 9.71 3.87 -17.22
C ASN A 211 8.99 2.60 -16.75
N LEU A 212 9.41 2.05 -15.61
CA LEU A 212 8.80 0.88 -14.97
C LEU A 212 7.36 1.15 -14.53
N ASP A 213 7.09 2.30 -13.90
CA ASP A 213 5.72 2.69 -13.51
C ASP A 213 4.82 2.89 -14.73
N ILE A 214 5.31 3.54 -15.79
CA ILE A 214 4.58 3.70 -17.06
C ILE A 214 4.22 2.34 -17.65
N PHE A 215 5.19 1.41 -17.68
CA PHE A 215 4.98 0.06 -18.17
C PHE A 215 3.87 -0.67 -17.42
N TYR A 216 3.93 -0.71 -16.08
CA TYR A 216 2.89 -1.43 -15.31
C TYR A 216 1.53 -0.76 -15.33
N ARG A 217 1.46 0.57 -15.41
CA ARG A 217 0.20 1.28 -15.65
C ARG A 217 -0.42 0.91 -16.97
N SER A 218 0.39 0.69 -18.00
CA SER A 218 -0.11 0.31 -19.32
C SER A 218 -0.71 -1.10 -19.35
N ILE A 219 -0.20 -2.02 -18.52
CA ILE A 219 -0.72 -3.39 -18.41
C ILE A 219 -1.93 -3.48 -17.47
N SER A 220 -1.83 -2.88 -16.28
CA SER A 220 -2.74 -3.16 -15.16
C SER A 220 -3.66 -2.00 -14.79
N SER A 221 -3.47 -0.81 -15.38
CA SER A 221 -4.07 0.48 -14.96
C SER A 221 -3.69 0.97 -13.55
N GLN A 222 -2.89 0.19 -12.80
CA GLN A 222 -2.38 0.55 -11.49
C GLN A 222 -0.93 1.04 -11.57
N SER A 223 -0.52 1.90 -10.63
CA SER A 223 0.88 2.28 -10.49
C SER A 223 1.71 1.10 -9.97
N LEU A 224 3.01 1.13 -10.27
CA LEU A 224 3.97 0.17 -9.73
C LEU A 224 3.91 0.13 -8.20
N ASP A 225 3.82 1.30 -7.55
CA ASP A 225 3.73 1.37 -6.09
C ASP A 225 2.46 0.71 -5.57
N ARG A 226 1.32 0.84 -6.26
CA ARG A 226 0.07 0.20 -5.84
C ARG A 226 0.14 -1.32 -6.00
N LEU A 227 0.69 -1.80 -7.12
CA LEU A 227 0.90 -3.23 -7.35
C LEU A 227 1.86 -3.83 -6.33
N THR A 228 2.94 -3.09 -6.05
CA THR A 228 3.93 -3.43 -5.02
C THR A 228 3.26 -3.51 -3.66
N ASP A 229 2.49 -2.49 -3.29
CA ASP A 229 1.81 -2.46 -2.00
C ASP A 229 0.81 -3.62 -1.88
N ASP A 230 0.03 -3.91 -2.92
CA ASP A 230 -0.95 -5.01 -2.91
C ASP A 230 -0.28 -6.40 -2.80
N PHE A 231 0.96 -6.54 -3.27
CA PHE A 231 1.70 -7.80 -3.22
C PHE A 231 2.56 -7.98 -1.97
N VAL A 232 3.36 -6.96 -1.64
CA VAL A 232 4.46 -7.02 -0.67
C VAL A 232 4.00 -6.54 0.70
N LEU A 233 3.03 -5.63 0.76
CA LEU A 233 2.76 -4.89 1.98
C LEU A 233 1.44 -5.36 2.59
N PRO A 234 1.43 -5.78 3.87
CA PRO A 234 0.18 -6.14 4.51
C PRO A 234 -0.72 -4.90 4.55
N ARG A 235 -1.97 -5.08 4.10
CA ARG A 235 -3.05 -4.13 4.24
C ARG A 235 -4.19 -4.81 4.97
N GLY A 236 -4.92 -4.03 5.75
CA GLY A 236 -6.07 -4.60 6.42
C GLY A 236 -6.89 -3.58 7.16
N ASP A 237 -8.18 -3.81 7.08
CA ASP A 237 -9.18 -3.06 7.78
C ASP A 237 -9.79 -3.93 8.86
N ILE A 238 -9.77 -3.45 10.09
CA ILE A 238 -10.45 -4.08 11.21
C ILE A 238 -11.61 -3.16 11.58
N GLU A 239 -12.83 -3.63 11.35
CA GLU A 239 -14.05 -2.95 11.74
C GLU A 239 -14.60 -3.55 13.03
N PHE A 240 -15.10 -2.70 13.91
CA PHE A 240 -15.75 -3.08 15.14
C PHE A 240 -17.24 -2.79 15.02
N ASP A 241 -18.07 -3.77 15.36
CA ASP A 241 -19.53 -3.62 15.27
C ASP A 241 -20.12 -2.89 16.49
N GLU A 242 -19.38 -2.89 17.60
CA GLU A 242 -19.83 -2.38 18.89
C GLU A 242 -18.85 -1.36 19.48
N LYS A 243 -19.40 -0.34 20.16
CA LYS A 243 -18.67 0.67 20.93
C LYS A 243 -18.05 0.08 22.20
N LYS A 244 -17.10 -0.85 22.04
CA LYS A 244 -16.43 -1.58 23.14
C LYS A 244 -14.94 -1.25 23.29
N LEU A 245 -14.32 -0.61 22.30
CA LEU A 245 -12.93 -0.15 22.37
C LEU A 245 -12.89 1.36 22.38
N ASN A 246 -12.38 1.96 23.46
CA ASN A 246 -12.23 3.40 23.60
C ASN A 246 -10.75 3.78 23.49
N LEU A 247 -10.41 4.67 22.55
CA LEU A 247 -9.10 5.28 22.45
C LEU A 247 -9.10 6.61 23.20
N THR A 248 -8.21 6.73 24.16
CA THR A 248 -7.96 7.96 24.94
C THR A 248 -6.72 8.67 24.44
N PHE A 249 -6.80 9.99 24.31
CA PHE A 249 -5.69 10.82 23.87
C PHE A 249 -4.85 11.31 25.06
N PRO A 250 -3.53 11.43 24.88
CA PRO A 250 -2.64 12.00 25.90
C PRO A 250 -2.94 13.48 26.09
N LYS A 251 -3.25 13.86 27.33
CA LYS A 251 -3.59 15.23 27.73
C LYS A 251 -2.47 16.24 27.46
N ASP A 252 -1.24 15.77 27.30
CA ASP A 252 -0.06 16.60 27.07
C ASP A 252 0.04 17.04 25.59
N LEU A 253 -0.67 16.34 24.71
CA LEU A 253 -0.67 16.60 23.26
C LEU A 253 -2.01 17.19 22.80
N PHE A 254 -3.11 16.86 23.49
CA PHE A 254 -4.47 17.27 23.14
C PHE A 254 -5.18 17.89 24.33
N PHE A 255 -5.87 19.02 24.09
CA PHE A 255 -6.52 19.80 25.15
C PHE A 255 -7.95 20.17 24.75
N ASN A 256 -8.90 20.08 25.70
CA ASN A 256 -10.29 20.49 25.47
C ASN A 256 -10.39 22.03 25.35
N THR A 257 -11.33 22.50 24.55
CA THR A 257 -11.53 23.93 24.25
C THR A 257 -12.46 24.65 25.20
N GLU A 258 -13.42 23.94 25.81
CA GLU A 258 -14.50 24.61 26.55
C GLU A 258 -14.22 24.81 28.05
N GLN A 259 -13.16 24.23 28.61
CA GLN A 259 -12.85 24.39 30.03
C GLN A 259 -11.34 24.24 30.23
N GLU A 260 -10.74 25.07 31.09
CA GLU A 260 -9.40 24.85 31.66
C GLU A 260 -9.24 23.50 32.41
N ASN A 261 -10.27 22.63 32.34
CA ASN A 261 -10.23 21.25 32.77
C ASN A 261 -9.49 20.37 31.77
N LYS A 262 -8.47 19.69 32.29
CA LYS A 262 -7.79 18.55 31.68
C LYS A 262 -8.72 17.32 31.59
N SER A 263 -9.93 17.46 31.03
CA SER A 263 -10.84 16.34 30.80
C SER A 263 -10.23 15.39 29.77
N GLU A 264 -10.40 14.09 29.98
CA GLU A 264 -9.89 13.03 29.09
C GLU A 264 -10.62 13.11 27.74
N LEU A 265 -9.86 13.30 26.66
CA LEU A 265 -10.38 13.27 25.29
C LEU A 265 -10.34 11.82 24.80
N SER A 266 -11.48 11.30 24.36
CA SER A 266 -11.56 9.91 23.91
C SER A 266 -12.63 9.70 22.86
N PHE A 267 -12.53 8.59 22.12
CA PHE A 267 -13.57 8.14 21.20
C PHE A 267 -13.62 6.60 21.12
N PHE A 268 -14.80 6.07 20.80
CA PHE A 268 -14.95 4.64 20.51
C PHE A 268 -14.44 4.32 19.10
N ILE A 269 -13.56 3.34 18.99
CA ILE A 269 -12.93 2.93 17.74
C ILE A 269 -13.97 2.17 16.91
N ASN A 270 -14.27 2.69 15.72
CA ASN A 270 -15.12 2.05 14.73
C ASN A 270 -14.29 1.18 13.77
N LYS A 271 -13.17 1.72 13.30
CA LYS A 271 -12.32 1.06 12.30
C LYS A 271 -10.85 1.36 12.54
N ILE A 272 -10.00 0.36 12.31
CA ILE A 272 -8.55 0.52 12.20
C ILE A 272 -8.16 0.10 10.79
N GLU A 273 -7.56 1.00 10.04
CA GLU A 273 -6.93 0.67 8.76
C GLU A 273 -5.41 0.69 8.98
N HIS A 274 -4.71 -0.27 8.38
CA HIS A 274 -3.26 -0.24 8.37
C HIS A 274 -2.70 -0.62 7.01
N HIS A 275 -1.59 0.00 6.64
CA HIS A 275 -0.79 -0.38 5.49
C HIS A 275 0.67 -0.04 5.74
N LEU A 276 1.56 -0.89 5.23
CA LEU A 276 2.98 -0.58 5.13
C LEU A 276 3.22 0.12 3.78
N THR A 277 4.07 1.12 3.73
CA THR A 277 4.51 1.79 2.48
C THR A 277 5.98 2.14 2.55
N TYR A 278 6.64 2.42 1.42
CA TYR A 278 8.04 2.85 1.38
C TYR A 278 8.15 4.36 1.13
N ASP A 279 8.81 5.06 2.05
CA ASP A 279 9.14 6.49 1.92
C ASP A 279 10.46 6.61 1.14
N PHE A 280 10.37 6.92 -0.15
CA PHE A 280 11.52 7.02 -1.05
C PHE A 280 12.50 8.12 -0.66
N ASP A 281 12.02 9.24 -0.13
CA ASP A 281 12.86 10.36 0.27
C ASP A 281 13.68 10.02 1.53
N LYS A 282 13.10 9.23 2.43
CA LYS A 282 13.75 8.80 3.68
C LYS A 282 14.38 7.42 3.60
N GLU A 283 14.23 6.74 2.47
CA GLU A 283 14.77 5.41 2.19
C GLU A 283 14.35 4.34 3.21
N THR A 284 13.12 4.42 3.72
CA THR A 284 12.64 3.54 4.79
C THR A 284 11.18 3.19 4.66
N TYR A 285 10.79 2.02 5.18
CA TYR A 285 9.40 1.68 5.33
C TYR A 285 8.72 2.50 6.43
N VAL A 286 7.43 2.72 6.25
CA VAL A 286 6.53 3.42 7.17
C VAL A 286 5.28 2.58 7.33
N LEU A 287 5.02 2.13 8.55
CA LEU A 287 3.73 1.51 8.89
C LEU A 287 2.76 2.64 9.22
N ILE A 288 1.72 2.77 8.42
CA ILE A 288 0.66 3.76 8.60
C ILE A 288 -0.51 3.05 9.26
N VAL A 289 -0.90 3.50 10.45
CA VAL A 289 -2.07 3.02 11.18
C VAL A 289 -3.07 4.16 11.34
N LYS A 290 -4.27 4.00 10.81
CA LYS A 290 -5.36 4.98 10.90
C LYS A 290 -6.44 4.45 11.83
N ILE A 291 -6.85 5.25 12.80
CA ILE A 291 -7.90 4.87 13.75
C ILE A 291 -9.07 5.82 13.59
N PHE A 292 -10.22 5.27 13.22
CA PHE A 292 -11.46 5.99 12.94
C PHE A 292 -12.43 5.88 14.11
N PRO A 293 -13.05 7.00 14.53
CA PRO A 293 -14.08 7.00 15.56
C PRO A 293 -15.44 6.56 14.98
N TYR A 294 -16.34 6.13 15.86
CA TYR A 294 -17.78 6.25 15.54
C TYR A 294 -18.16 7.73 15.45
N SER A 295 -19.04 8.08 14.52
CA SER A 295 -19.39 9.46 14.14
C SER A 295 -19.85 10.36 15.31
N ASP A 296 -20.38 9.76 16.38
CA ASP A 296 -20.95 10.42 17.55
C ASP A 296 -20.17 10.12 18.85
N SER A 297 -18.98 9.52 18.73
CA SER A 297 -18.26 9.01 19.91
C SER A 297 -17.18 9.90 20.46
N LEU A 298 -16.77 10.94 19.73
CA LEU A 298 -15.74 11.86 20.22
C LEU A 298 -16.31 12.71 21.36
N SER A 299 -15.60 12.69 22.50
CA SER A 299 -16.09 13.27 23.75
C SER A 299 -16.28 14.79 23.71
N SER A 300 -15.43 15.53 22.99
CA SER A 300 -15.49 17.00 22.91
C SER A 300 -14.73 17.56 21.71
N ASP A 301 -14.93 18.85 21.44
CA ASP A 301 -14.03 19.65 20.62
C ASP A 301 -12.64 19.70 21.28
N PHE A 302 -11.59 19.91 20.49
CA PHE A 302 -10.23 19.88 21.03
C PHE A 302 -9.23 20.73 20.23
N LYS A 303 -8.08 20.97 20.85
CA LYS A 303 -6.90 21.62 20.27
C LYS A 303 -5.67 20.74 20.38
N PHE A 304 -4.73 20.96 19.47
CA PHE A 304 -3.37 20.43 19.55
C PHE A 304 -2.39 21.41 18.88
N ILE A 305 -1.10 21.24 19.13
CA ILE A 305 -0.05 22.08 18.54
C ILE A 305 0.53 21.37 17.31
N SER A 306 0.44 22.04 16.15
CA SER A 306 1.00 21.57 14.89
C SER A 306 2.20 22.41 14.46
N LEU A 307 3.12 21.78 13.75
CA LEU A 307 4.16 22.45 12.95
C LEU A 307 3.84 22.16 11.48
N TYR A 308 3.63 23.21 10.69
CA TYR A 308 3.37 23.09 9.25
C TYR A 308 4.02 24.22 8.46
N ASP A 309 4.27 23.95 7.17
CA ASP A 309 4.75 24.94 6.23
C ASP A 309 3.61 25.88 5.82
N ASP A 310 3.72 27.14 6.20
CA ASP A 310 2.83 28.19 5.72
C ASP A 310 3.34 28.66 4.36
N VAL A 311 2.77 28.09 3.30
CA VAL A 311 3.15 28.36 1.90
C VAL A 311 3.08 29.85 1.57
N LEU A 312 2.12 30.58 2.15
CA LEU A 312 1.95 32.02 1.92
C LEU A 312 3.07 32.84 2.58
N LYS A 313 3.65 32.33 3.67
CA LYS A 313 4.74 32.99 4.40
C LYS A 313 6.11 32.41 4.07
N GLY A 314 6.18 31.34 3.29
CA GLY A 314 7.42 30.65 2.92
C GLY A 314 8.22 30.15 4.13
N LYS A 315 7.57 29.84 5.25
CA LYS A 315 8.25 29.41 6.48
C LYS A 315 7.41 28.44 7.30
N ASN A 316 8.12 27.67 8.13
CA ASN A 316 7.51 26.84 9.15
C ASN A 316 6.82 27.69 10.21
N VAL A 317 5.55 27.38 10.50
CA VAL A 317 4.75 28.02 11.54
C VAL A 317 4.32 26.96 12.55
N THR A 318 4.49 27.28 13.83
CA THR A 318 3.85 26.55 14.91
C THR A 318 2.55 27.25 15.27
N SER A 319 1.42 26.54 15.25
CA SER A 319 0.15 27.11 15.72
C SER A 319 -0.72 26.07 16.42
N GLU A 320 -1.65 26.58 17.23
CA GLU A 320 -2.73 25.77 17.78
C GLU A 320 -3.78 25.54 16.71
N ILE A 321 -4.10 24.26 16.48
CA ILE A 321 -5.16 23.85 15.57
C ILE A 321 -6.37 23.48 16.40
N PHE A 322 -7.49 24.14 16.14
CA PHE A 322 -8.80 23.81 16.70
C PHE A 322 -9.50 22.79 15.79
N VAL A 323 -10.10 21.77 16.40
CA VAL A 323 -10.88 20.74 15.70
C VAL A 323 -12.24 20.62 16.38
N ASN A 324 -13.30 20.90 15.62
CA ASN A 324 -14.66 20.59 16.05
C ASN A 324 -14.86 19.06 16.04
N LYS A 325 -15.49 18.52 17.06
CA LYS A 325 -15.66 17.07 17.21
C LYS A 325 -16.42 16.43 16.06
N ASN A 326 -17.35 17.17 15.45
CA ASN A 326 -18.16 16.68 14.33
C ASN A 326 -17.38 16.70 13.00
N ASP A 327 -16.20 17.33 12.98
CA ASP A 327 -15.34 17.40 11.81
C ASP A 327 -14.17 16.42 11.89
N PHE A 328 -13.86 15.92 13.09
CA PHE A 328 -12.81 14.93 13.29
C PHE A 328 -13.12 13.64 12.49
N LYS A 329 -12.15 13.22 11.68
CA LYS A 329 -12.28 12.07 10.78
C LYS A 329 -11.52 10.86 11.31
N ASN A 330 -10.23 11.02 11.60
CA ASN A 330 -9.39 9.96 12.15
C ASN A 330 -8.09 10.55 12.74
N ILE A 331 -7.35 9.69 13.41
CA ILE A 331 -5.95 9.92 13.76
C ILE A 331 -5.08 8.92 12.99
N GLU A 332 -3.96 9.39 12.44
CA GLU A 332 -3.01 8.56 11.70
C GLU A 332 -1.65 8.52 12.42
N PHE A 333 -1.10 7.33 12.60
CA PHE A 333 0.22 7.08 13.14
C PHE A 333 1.14 6.63 12.00
N LEU A 334 2.19 7.41 11.75
CA LEU A 334 3.24 7.07 10.78
C LEU A 334 4.45 6.57 11.56
N ILE A 335 4.59 5.24 11.61
CA ILE A 335 5.60 4.54 12.38
C ILE A 335 6.79 4.22 11.47
N TYR A 336 7.92 4.89 11.73
CA TYR A 336 9.22 4.64 11.12
C TYR A 336 10.07 3.75 12.05
N PRO A 337 11.17 3.15 11.58
CA PRO A 337 12.06 2.36 12.43
C PRO A 337 12.65 3.14 13.62
N ASP A 338 12.83 4.45 13.47
CA ASP A 338 13.51 5.32 14.43
C ASP A 338 12.59 6.36 15.09
N ARG A 339 11.37 6.53 14.59
CA ARG A 339 10.44 7.57 15.07
C ARG A 339 8.98 7.27 14.79
N LEU A 340 8.13 8.04 15.46
CA LEU A 340 6.70 8.08 15.24
C LEU A 340 6.24 9.52 14.97
N LYS A 341 5.46 9.69 13.91
CA LYS A 341 4.71 10.92 13.63
C LYS A 341 3.22 10.66 13.77
N ILE A 342 2.49 11.69 14.18
CA ILE A 342 1.05 11.60 14.44
C ILE A 342 0.37 12.70 13.64
N ASN A 343 -0.61 12.33 12.83
CA ASN A 343 -1.44 13.26 12.08
C ASN A 343 -2.87 13.24 12.61
N VAL A 344 -3.49 14.42 12.66
CA VAL A 344 -4.91 14.58 12.94
C VAL A 344 -5.60 14.94 11.63
N VAL A 345 -6.63 14.17 11.26
CA VAL A 345 -7.38 14.36 10.02
C VAL A 345 -8.80 14.78 10.35
N PHE A 346 -9.27 15.86 9.72
CA PHE A 346 -10.62 16.36 9.88
C PHE A 346 -11.18 16.94 8.58
N LYS A 347 -12.50 16.91 8.43
CA LYS A 347 -13.20 17.39 7.24
C LYS A 347 -13.22 18.91 7.22
N ASN A 348 -12.76 19.51 6.14
CA ASN A 348 -12.96 20.93 5.90
C ASN A 348 -14.29 21.15 5.17
N ARG A 349 -15.34 21.52 5.91
CA ARG A 349 -16.69 21.69 5.33
C ARG A 349 -16.77 22.79 4.27
N GLU A 350 -15.94 23.83 4.39
CA GLU A 350 -15.96 24.97 3.46
C GLU A 350 -15.51 24.59 2.05
N TYR A 351 -14.62 23.60 1.92
CA TYR A 351 -13.99 23.26 0.64
C TYR A 351 -14.09 21.77 0.28
N ASN A 352 -14.81 20.98 1.09
CA ASN A 352 -15.08 19.56 0.87
C ASN A 352 -13.81 18.70 0.60
N TYR A 353 -12.72 18.99 1.32
CA TYR A 353 -11.49 18.17 1.33
C TYR A 353 -11.06 17.88 2.77
N ASP A 354 -10.24 16.85 2.96
CA ASP A 354 -9.69 16.52 4.28
C ASP A 354 -8.47 17.42 4.60
N LYS A 355 -8.48 18.04 5.78
CA LYS A 355 -7.32 18.73 6.33
C LYS A 355 -6.50 17.75 7.16
N ILE A 356 -5.20 17.70 6.92
CA ILE A 356 -4.23 16.86 7.62
C ILE A 356 -3.21 17.77 8.30
N TYR A 357 -3.04 17.63 9.60
CA TYR A 357 -2.03 18.37 10.37
C TYR A 357 -1.19 17.40 11.19
N ALA A 358 0.13 17.49 11.03
CA ALA A 358 1.08 16.75 11.84
C ALA A 358 1.21 17.40 13.23
N LEU A 359 1.23 16.60 14.29
CA LEU A 359 1.61 17.08 15.62
C LEU A 359 3.05 17.59 15.59
N LYS A 360 3.33 18.70 16.29
CA LYS A 360 4.68 19.25 16.41
C LYS A 360 5.67 18.26 17.02
N LYS A 361 5.22 17.46 18.00
CA LYS A 361 6.08 16.53 18.72
C LYS A 361 6.25 15.25 17.91
N GLU A 362 7.42 15.07 17.31
CA GLU A 362 7.87 13.75 16.84
C GLU A 362 8.42 12.95 18.02
N ILE A 363 8.12 11.65 18.05
CA ILE A 363 8.57 10.76 19.11
C ILE A 363 9.70 9.90 18.55
N ILE A 364 10.91 10.09 19.06
CA ILE A 364 12.09 9.32 18.62
C ILE A 364 12.19 8.05 19.47
N PHE A 365 12.28 6.90 18.81
CA PHE A 365 12.57 5.65 19.49
C PHE A 365 14.07 5.66 19.85
N ASN A 366 14.40 5.70 21.14
CA ASN A 366 15.80 5.61 21.56
C ASN A 366 16.39 4.27 21.10
N LYS A 367 17.48 4.31 20.31
CA LYS A 367 18.37 3.15 20.02
C LYS A 367 19.11 2.62 21.27
N ALA A 368 18.56 2.82 22.46
CA ALA A 368 19.14 2.30 23.69
C ALA A 368 18.80 0.80 23.79
N ASN A 369 19.74 -0.03 23.33
CA ASN A 369 19.93 -1.48 23.62
C ASN A 369 20.00 -2.42 22.40
N SER A 370 20.68 -2.04 21.31
CA SER A 370 21.22 -3.01 20.33
C SER A 370 22.70 -3.37 20.59
N LYS A 371 23.11 -3.40 21.86
CA LYS A 371 24.28 -4.16 22.31
C LYS A 371 23.80 -5.30 23.19
N LYS A 372 23.47 -6.43 22.57
CA LYS A 372 23.63 -7.75 23.15
C LYS A 372 24.11 -8.69 22.08
#